data_AF-A0A832KFR6-F1
#
_entry.id   AF-A0A832KFR6-F1
#
_cell.length_a   1.000
_cell.length_b   1.000
_cell.length_c   1.000
_cell.angle_alpha   90.00
_cell.angle_beta   90.00
_cell.angle_gamma   90.00
#
_symmetry.space_group_name_H-M   'P 1'
#
loop_
_entity.id
_entity.type
_entity.pdbx_description
1 polymer ?
#
loop_
_entity_poly.entity_id
_entity_poly.type
_entity_poly.pdbx_seq_one_letter_code
_entity_poly.pdbx_strand_id
1 'polypeptide(L)'
;MNKPKLQDRIREYFLSQGYLEDPMDDGGLPSYSNGEHRAAVKILSLEDLEDRNILLQSLLEAASKPGSHDKAYVAMPKLLASAIDGRILEDVGLGLLIYDERSIEEAIPARINPRRIQAAPPPVDPSVTGEIQFLKAEISVLRETVEKLKREISLLREGVKPRLEEKVREARIEANVPSPSQSSGLPSFFQDNPWLSVLSQRGREEEKIAS
;
A
#
# COMPACT_ATOMS: atom_id res chain seq x y z
N MET A 1 -0.09 -34.79 -14.45
CA MET A 1 0.59 -33.60 -13.87
C MET A 1 1.04 -32.75 -15.07
N ASN A 2 0.34 -31.65 -15.37
CA ASN A 2 0.71 -30.78 -16.48
C ASN A 2 2.00 -30.05 -16.10
N LYS A 3 3.07 -30.22 -16.88
CA LYS A 3 4.26 -29.37 -16.75
C LYS A 3 3.83 -27.94 -17.08
N PRO A 4 4.03 -26.95 -16.18
CA PRO A 4 3.72 -25.56 -16.50
C PRO A 4 4.53 -25.14 -17.73
N LYS A 5 3.91 -24.40 -18.66
CA LYS A 5 4.61 -23.96 -19.86
C LYS A 5 5.76 -23.02 -19.44
N LEU A 6 6.86 -23.03 -20.17
CA LEU A 6 8.03 -22.18 -19.88
C LEU A 6 7.64 -20.70 -19.72
N GLN A 7 6.70 -20.22 -20.53
CA GLN A 7 6.15 -18.87 -20.45
C GLN A 7 5.50 -18.56 -19.10
N ASP A 8 4.73 -19.49 -18.52
CA ASP A 8 4.09 -19.30 -17.21
C ASP A 8 5.14 -19.13 -16.11
N ARG A 9 6.22 -19.90 -16.20
CA ARG A 9 7.33 -19.81 -15.23
C ARG A 9 8.09 -18.50 -15.37
N ILE A 10 8.36 -18.06 -16.60
CA ILE A 10 9.00 -16.74 -16.83
C ILE A 10 8.08 -15.65 -16.26
N ARG A 11 6.77 -15.75 -16.50
CA ARG A 11 5.79 -14.83 -15.92
C ARG A 11 5.83 -14.83 -14.40
N GLU A 12 5.84 -16.00 -13.75
CA GLU A 12 5.96 -16.12 -12.29
C GLU A 12 7.26 -15.49 -11.75
N TYR A 13 8.38 -15.69 -12.46
CA TYR A 13 9.66 -15.05 -12.12
C TYR A 13 9.52 -13.52 -12.14
N PHE A 14 9.02 -12.94 -13.23
CA PHE A 14 8.85 -11.49 -13.33
C PHE A 14 7.83 -10.94 -12.33
N LEU A 15 6.73 -11.66 -12.07
CA LEU A 15 5.75 -11.34 -11.02
C LEU A 15 6.41 -11.27 -9.65
N SER A 16 7.30 -12.21 -9.31
CA SER A 16 8.03 -12.21 -8.04
C SER A 16 8.96 -10.99 -7.89
N GLN A 17 9.40 -10.42 -9.01
CA GLN A 17 10.23 -9.22 -9.08
C GLN A 17 9.39 -7.92 -9.18
N GLY A 18 8.06 -8.01 -9.08
CA GLY A 18 7.16 -6.85 -9.14
C GLY A 18 6.84 -6.36 -10.55
N TYR A 19 7.17 -7.15 -11.58
CA TYR A 19 6.79 -6.87 -12.96
C TYR A 19 5.44 -7.52 -13.29
N LEU A 20 4.63 -6.82 -14.09
CA LEU A 20 3.38 -7.31 -14.65
C LEU A 20 3.55 -7.56 -16.15
N GLU A 21 2.80 -8.49 -16.71
CA GLU A 21 2.82 -8.76 -18.15
C GLU A 21 2.31 -7.54 -18.93
N ASP A 22 3.05 -7.14 -19.95
CA ASP A 22 2.76 -5.97 -20.77
C ASP A 22 2.22 -6.41 -22.13
N PRO A 23 0.90 -6.27 -22.39
CA PRO A 23 0.30 -6.68 -23.65
C PRO A 23 0.61 -5.71 -24.81
N MET A 24 1.30 -4.58 -24.57
CA MET A 24 1.53 -3.55 -25.60
C MET A 24 2.72 -3.81 -26.54
N ASP A 25 3.44 -4.93 -26.47
CA ASP A 25 4.52 -5.21 -27.43
C ASP A 25 4.01 -5.92 -28.69
N ASP A 26 3.88 -5.15 -29.79
CA ASP A 26 3.63 -5.61 -31.16
C ASP A 26 4.72 -6.57 -31.71
N GLY A 27 5.80 -6.78 -30.96
CA GLY A 27 7.00 -7.48 -31.40
C GLY A 27 7.00 -9.01 -31.21
N GLY A 28 5.93 -9.60 -30.66
CA GLY A 28 5.83 -11.06 -30.47
C GLY A 28 6.75 -11.66 -29.39
N LEU A 29 7.40 -10.83 -28.57
CA LEU A 29 8.21 -11.28 -27.43
C LEU A 29 7.44 -11.08 -26.12
N PRO A 30 7.51 -12.03 -25.18
CA PRO A 30 7.04 -11.82 -23.82
C PRO A 30 7.66 -10.57 -23.21
N SER A 31 6.81 -9.64 -22.80
CA SER A 31 7.19 -8.33 -22.30
C SER A 31 6.57 -8.08 -20.94
N TYR A 32 7.31 -7.42 -20.06
CA TYR A 32 6.95 -7.22 -18.66
C TYR A 32 7.28 -5.79 -18.21
N SER A 33 6.38 -5.15 -17.46
CA SER A 33 6.52 -3.77 -16.99
C SER A 33 6.23 -3.68 -15.50
N ASN A 34 7.04 -2.92 -14.76
CA ASN A 34 6.76 -2.57 -13.37
C ASN A 34 6.34 -1.08 -13.22
N GLY A 35 6.04 -0.41 -14.34
CA GLY A 35 5.68 1.01 -14.39
C GLY A 35 6.86 1.97 -14.55
N GLU A 36 8.07 1.57 -14.14
CA GLU A 36 9.30 2.36 -14.30
C GLU A 36 10.19 1.80 -15.42
N HIS A 37 10.31 0.47 -15.47
CA HIS A 37 11.14 -0.26 -16.40
C HIS A 37 10.32 -1.29 -17.17
N ARG A 38 10.69 -1.51 -18.42
CA ARG A 38 10.07 -2.46 -19.35
C ARG A 38 11.11 -3.47 -19.81
N ALA A 39 10.88 -4.74 -19.49
CA ALA A 39 11.74 -5.87 -19.82
C ALA A 39 11.12 -6.72 -20.96
N ALA A 40 11.89 -6.98 -22.01
CA ALA A 40 11.54 -7.94 -23.05
C ALA A 40 12.36 -9.23 -22.88
N VAL A 41 11.76 -10.40 -23.15
CA VAL A 41 12.43 -11.70 -22.99
C VAL A 41 12.43 -12.47 -24.31
N LYS A 42 13.61 -12.74 -24.89
CA LYS A 42 13.78 -13.66 -26.01
C LYS A 42 14.01 -15.07 -25.47
N ILE A 43 13.07 -15.98 -25.74
CA ILE A 43 13.18 -17.39 -25.38
C ILE A 43 13.90 -18.13 -26.50
N LEU A 44 14.98 -18.83 -26.18
CA LEU A 44 15.74 -19.66 -27.11
C LEU A 44 15.53 -21.12 -26.76
N SER A 45 15.14 -21.93 -27.74
CA SER A 45 14.97 -23.38 -27.57
C SER A 45 16.28 -24.11 -27.88
N LEU A 46 16.36 -25.40 -27.54
CA LEU A 46 17.54 -26.22 -27.84
C LEU A 46 17.85 -26.23 -29.36
N GLU A 47 16.81 -26.24 -30.18
CA GLU A 47 16.86 -26.22 -31.65
C GLU A 47 17.46 -24.91 -32.21
N ASP A 48 17.08 -23.76 -31.63
CA ASP A 48 17.59 -22.43 -32.04
C ASP A 48 19.10 -22.26 -31.76
N LEU A 49 19.65 -23.13 -30.93
CA LEU A 49 21.01 -23.04 -30.40
C LEU A 49 21.97 -24.07 -31.05
N GLU A 50 21.46 -25.00 -31.86
CA GLU A 50 22.29 -25.92 -32.64
C GLU A 50 23.11 -25.18 -33.72
N ASP A 51 22.57 -24.07 -34.23
CA ASP A 51 23.27 -23.19 -35.16
C ASP A 51 23.78 -21.92 -34.44
N ARG A 52 25.10 -21.79 -34.37
CA ARG A 52 25.78 -20.64 -33.77
C ARG A 52 25.39 -19.32 -34.43
N ASN A 53 25.09 -19.30 -35.74
CA ASN A 53 24.63 -18.09 -36.41
C ASN A 53 23.21 -17.71 -35.99
N ILE A 54 22.30 -18.68 -35.82
CA ILE A 54 20.92 -18.43 -35.36
C ILE A 54 20.94 -17.88 -33.93
N LEU A 55 21.80 -18.45 -33.07
CA LEU A 55 22.03 -17.94 -31.71
C LEU A 55 22.51 -16.49 -31.76
N LEU A 56 23.56 -16.19 -32.53
CA LEU A 56 24.09 -14.82 -32.63
C LEU A 56 23.08 -13.84 -33.22
N GLN A 57 22.33 -14.23 -34.25
CA GLN A 57 21.25 -13.42 -34.81
C GLN A 57 20.18 -13.15 -33.77
N SER A 58 19.76 -14.16 -33.00
CA SER A 58 18.76 -14.00 -31.95
C SER A 58 19.23 -13.09 -30.81
N LEU A 59 20.51 -13.17 -30.42
CA LEU A 59 21.11 -12.24 -29.46
C LEU A 59 21.16 -10.81 -30.02
N LEU A 60 21.55 -10.66 -31.28
CA LEU A 60 21.59 -9.35 -31.95
C LEU A 60 20.19 -8.75 -32.10
N GLU A 61 19.18 -9.56 -32.40
CA GLU A 61 17.78 -9.16 -32.40
C GLU A 61 17.35 -8.67 -31.01
N ALA A 62 17.63 -9.45 -29.96
CA ALA A 62 17.31 -9.08 -28.58
C ALA A 62 18.04 -7.80 -28.14
N ALA A 63 19.25 -7.56 -28.66
CA ALA A 63 20.05 -6.39 -28.35
C ALA A 63 19.65 -5.13 -29.14
N SER A 64 19.33 -5.30 -30.44
CA SER A 64 19.08 -4.22 -31.38
C SER A 64 17.62 -3.81 -31.47
N LYS A 65 16.66 -4.61 -30.97
CA LYS A 65 15.23 -4.31 -31.12
C LYS A 65 14.95 -2.90 -30.59
N PRO A 66 14.63 -1.94 -31.48
CA PRO A 66 14.16 -0.64 -31.06
C PRO A 66 12.77 -0.88 -30.49
N GLY A 67 12.55 -0.47 -29.25
CA GLY A 67 11.30 -0.81 -28.59
C GLY A 67 11.13 -0.06 -27.29
N SER A 68 9.92 -0.10 -26.76
CA SER A 68 9.59 0.58 -25.50
C SER A 68 10.20 -0.08 -24.26
N HIS A 69 11.20 -0.95 -24.43
CA HIS A 69 11.86 -1.74 -23.39
C HIS A 69 13.25 -1.18 -23.11
N ASP A 70 13.55 -0.91 -21.84
CA ASP A 70 14.88 -0.51 -21.39
C ASP A 70 15.73 -1.67 -20.90
N LYS A 71 15.12 -2.83 -20.62
CA LYS A 71 15.81 -4.07 -20.29
C LYS A 71 15.50 -5.14 -21.33
N ALA A 72 16.50 -5.94 -21.71
CA ALA A 72 16.24 -7.16 -22.46
C ALA A 72 16.96 -8.36 -21.86
N TYR A 73 16.25 -9.48 -21.91
CA TYR A 73 16.64 -10.75 -21.37
C TYR A 73 16.66 -11.80 -22.46
N VAL A 74 17.58 -12.75 -22.32
CA VAL A 74 17.64 -13.96 -23.11
C VAL A 74 17.39 -15.13 -22.17
N ALA A 75 16.35 -15.91 -22.44
CA ALA A 75 16.06 -17.13 -21.71
C ALA A 75 16.63 -18.33 -22.46
N MET A 76 17.53 -19.09 -21.80
CA MET A 76 18.27 -20.19 -22.39
C MET A 76 18.20 -21.47 -21.52
N PRO A 77 18.18 -22.67 -22.13
CA PRO A 77 18.31 -23.93 -21.40
C PRO A 77 19.64 -24.03 -20.64
N LYS A 78 19.60 -24.55 -19.42
CA LYS A 78 20.79 -24.79 -18.58
C LYS A 78 21.88 -25.60 -19.26
N LEU A 79 21.51 -26.51 -20.15
CA LEU A 79 22.43 -27.34 -20.93
C LEU A 79 23.36 -26.52 -21.84
N LEU A 80 22.94 -25.32 -22.24
CA LEU A 80 23.62 -24.49 -23.23
C LEU A 80 24.09 -23.14 -22.68
N ALA A 81 23.80 -22.84 -21.42
CA ALA A 81 24.26 -21.61 -20.76
C ALA A 81 25.79 -21.47 -20.74
N SER A 82 26.53 -22.58 -20.79
CA SER A 82 28.00 -22.58 -20.89
C SER A 82 28.55 -22.32 -22.29
N ALA A 83 27.69 -22.30 -23.33
CA ALA A 83 28.12 -22.10 -24.71
C ALA A 83 28.43 -20.62 -25.03
N ILE A 84 27.98 -19.68 -24.19
CA ILE A 84 28.19 -18.24 -24.35
C ILE A 84 29.05 -17.75 -23.19
N ASP A 85 30.07 -16.94 -23.50
CA ASP A 85 30.77 -16.17 -22.48
C ASP A 85 29.86 -15.05 -21.96
N GLY A 86 29.52 -15.11 -20.67
CA GLY A 86 28.64 -14.13 -20.03
C GLY A 86 29.10 -12.68 -20.16
N ARG A 87 30.41 -12.45 -20.32
CA ARG A 87 30.96 -11.10 -20.56
C ARG A 87 30.39 -10.45 -21.82
N ILE A 88 30.15 -11.24 -22.86
CA ILE A 88 29.58 -10.75 -24.12
C ILE A 88 28.17 -10.21 -23.88
N LEU A 89 27.38 -10.90 -23.05
CA LEU A 89 26.02 -10.48 -22.71
C LEU A 89 26.04 -9.21 -21.84
N GLU A 90 26.95 -9.15 -20.87
CA GLU A 90 27.13 -7.96 -20.02
C GLU A 90 27.56 -6.72 -20.81
N ASP A 91 28.49 -6.87 -21.76
CA ASP A 91 29.00 -5.79 -22.60
C ASP A 91 27.90 -5.20 -23.50
N VAL A 92 27.03 -6.06 -24.01
CA VAL A 92 25.85 -5.67 -24.81
C VAL A 92 24.68 -5.20 -23.92
N GLY A 93 24.75 -5.47 -22.61
CA GLY A 93 23.72 -5.14 -21.62
C GLY A 93 22.51 -6.08 -21.61
N LEU A 94 22.65 -7.29 -22.16
CA LEU A 94 21.62 -8.33 -22.12
C LEU A 94 21.66 -9.09 -20.78
N GLY A 95 20.49 -9.32 -20.21
CA GLY A 95 20.33 -10.25 -19.09
C GLY A 95 20.22 -11.69 -19.57
N LEU A 96 20.65 -12.64 -18.75
CA LEU A 96 20.57 -14.07 -19.00
C LEU A 96 19.69 -14.74 -17.96
N LEU A 97 18.58 -15.32 -18.42
CA LEU A 97 17.75 -16.22 -17.64
C LEU A 97 18.09 -17.64 -18.06
N ILE A 98 18.58 -18.44 -17.14
CA ILE A 98 18.80 -19.86 -17.33
C ILE A 98 17.55 -20.58 -16.85
N TYR A 99 17.01 -21.47 -17.68
CA TYR A 99 15.88 -22.29 -17.28
C TYR A 99 16.19 -23.78 -17.41
N ASP A 100 15.57 -24.57 -16.55
CA ASP A 100 15.50 -26.02 -16.69
C ASP A 100 14.02 -26.47 -16.73
N GLU A 101 13.71 -27.72 -16.39
CA GLU A 101 12.32 -28.20 -16.35
C GLU A 101 11.50 -27.68 -15.16
N ARG A 102 12.14 -27.12 -14.11
CA ARG A 102 11.53 -26.79 -12.82
C ARG A 102 11.82 -25.38 -12.32
N SER A 103 12.97 -24.80 -12.61
CA SER A 103 13.39 -23.48 -12.16
C SER A 103 13.76 -22.55 -13.31
N ILE A 104 13.75 -21.25 -12.97
CA ILE A 104 14.33 -20.17 -13.75
C ILE A 104 15.27 -19.42 -12.80
N GLU A 105 16.49 -19.21 -13.25
CA GLU A 105 17.56 -18.55 -12.51
C GLU A 105 18.11 -17.40 -13.36
N GLU A 106 18.20 -16.21 -12.80
CA GLU A 106 18.90 -15.10 -13.44
C GLU A 106 20.40 -15.24 -13.21
N ALA A 107 21.12 -15.60 -14.25
CA ALA A 107 22.57 -15.76 -14.20
C ALA A 107 23.30 -14.44 -14.43
N ILE A 108 22.73 -13.57 -15.27
CA ILE A 108 23.28 -12.24 -15.58
C ILE A 108 22.13 -11.23 -15.52
N PRO A 109 22.23 -10.17 -14.72
CA PRO A 109 21.21 -9.14 -14.68
C PRO A 109 21.23 -8.27 -15.95
N ALA A 110 20.06 -7.94 -16.48
CA ALA A 110 19.96 -7.02 -17.61
C ALA A 110 20.35 -5.60 -17.21
N ARG A 111 21.15 -4.93 -18.06
CA ARG A 111 21.48 -3.51 -17.86
C ARG A 111 20.39 -2.64 -18.49
N ILE A 112 20.04 -1.56 -17.79
CA ILE A 112 19.09 -0.56 -18.27
C ILE A 112 19.75 0.22 -19.40
N ASN A 113 19.15 0.18 -20.58
CA ASN A 113 19.58 0.94 -21.74
C ASN A 113 18.46 1.92 -22.18
N PRO A 114 18.47 3.17 -21.69
CA PRO A 114 17.43 4.13 -22.00
C PRO A 114 17.39 4.50 -23.50
N ARG A 115 18.48 4.28 -24.25
CA ARG A 115 18.50 4.51 -25.71
C ARG A 115 17.61 3.54 -26.47
N ARG A 116 17.18 2.41 -25.88
CA ARG A 116 16.22 1.50 -26.51
C ARG A 116 14.82 2.09 -26.56
N ILE A 117 14.47 2.90 -25.56
CA ILE A 117 13.27 3.76 -25.53
C ILE A 117 13.47 4.96 -26.49
N GLN A 118 13.65 4.68 -27.78
CA GLN A 118 13.60 5.69 -28.86
C GLN A 118 12.34 5.54 -29.72
N ALA A 119 11.50 4.54 -29.45
CA ALA A 119 10.14 4.56 -29.94
C ALA A 119 9.43 5.74 -29.28
N ALA A 120 8.88 6.66 -30.09
CA ALA A 120 7.96 7.67 -29.61
C ALA A 120 6.95 6.99 -28.66
N PRO A 121 6.62 7.58 -27.50
CA PRO A 121 5.61 7.02 -26.64
C PRO A 121 4.39 6.66 -27.51
N PRO A 122 3.81 5.46 -27.39
CA PRO A 122 2.62 5.11 -28.15
C PRO A 122 1.62 6.26 -27.98
N PRO A 123 0.89 6.66 -29.04
CA PRO A 123 -0.07 7.75 -28.93
C PRO A 123 -1.02 7.41 -27.78
N VAL A 124 -0.80 8.06 -26.64
CA VAL A 124 -1.60 7.88 -25.44
C VAL A 124 -2.96 8.43 -25.80
N ASP A 125 -3.97 7.56 -25.74
CA ASP A 125 -5.34 7.96 -26.00
C ASP A 125 -5.67 9.16 -25.07
N PRO A 126 -6.08 10.31 -25.61
CA PRO A 126 -6.43 11.47 -24.80
C PRO A 126 -7.53 11.14 -23.78
N SER A 127 -8.36 10.12 -24.03
CA SER A 127 -9.36 9.60 -23.07
C SER A 127 -8.70 9.05 -21.81
N VAL A 128 -7.66 8.21 -21.95
CA VAL A 128 -6.92 7.62 -20.81
C VAL A 128 -6.20 8.70 -20.01
N THR A 129 -5.67 9.72 -20.70
CA THR A 129 -5.05 10.87 -20.02
C THR A 129 -6.08 11.67 -19.22
N GLY A 130 -7.29 11.84 -19.77
CA GLY A 130 -8.41 12.47 -19.08
C GLY A 130 -8.87 11.69 -17.86
N GLU A 131 -9.00 10.37 -17.95
CA GLU A 131 -9.35 9.50 -16.84
C GLU A 131 -8.31 9.55 -15.71
N ILE A 132 -7.02 9.54 -16.03
CA ILE A 132 -5.95 9.67 -15.03
C ILE A 132 -6.02 11.04 -14.33
N GLN A 133 -6.28 12.12 -15.06
CA GLN A 133 -6.43 13.44 -14.46
C GLN A 133 -7.67 13.51 -13.55
N PHE A 134 -8.79 12.92 -13.99
CA PHE A 134 -10.01 12.83 -13.20
C PHE A 134 -9.78 12.04 -11.90
N LEU A 135 -9.19 10.85 -11.99
CA LEU A 135 -8.87 10.01 -10.83
C LEU A 135 -7.91 10.71 -9.86
N LYS A 136 -6.91 11.46 -10.37
CA LYS A 136 -6.01 12.27 -9.53
C LYS A 136 -6.77 13.37 -8.78
N ALA A 137 -7.69 14.05 -9.46
CA ALA A 137 -8.51 15.09 -8.83
C ALA A 137 -9.43 14.48 -7.75
N GLU A 138 -10.07 13.35 -8.04
CA GLU A 138 -10.93 12.63 -7.10
C GLU A 138 -10.18 12.17 -5.85
N ILE A 139 -8.97 11.59 -6.02
CA ILE A 139 -8.09 11.22 -4.92
C ILE A 139 -7.69 12.44 -4.08
N SER A 140 -7.43 13.59 -4.71
CA SER A 140 -7.07 14.81 -3.99
C SER A 140 -8.22 15.31 -3.11
N VAL A 141 -9.45 15.31 -3.64
CA VAL A 141 -10.67 15.68 -2.88
C VAL A 141 -10.92 14.71 -1.74
N LEU A 142 -10.75 13.42 -1.98
CA LEU A 142 -10.93 12.40 -0.94
C LEU A 142 -9.91 12.56 0.18
N ARG A 143 -8.64 12.83 -0.15
CA ARG A 143 -7.58 13.13 0.84
C ARG A 143 -7.91 14.34 1.69
N GLU A 144 -8.37 15.42 1.08
CA GLU A 144 -8.77 16.63 1.82
C GLU A 144 -9.95 16.36 2.76
N THR A 145 -10.94 15.60 2.29
CA THR A 145 -12.11 15.21 3.09
C THR A 145 -11.70 14.37 4.29
N VAL A 146 -10.80 13.40 4.10
CA VAL A 146 -10.25 12.57 5.19
C VAL A 146 -9.51 13.43 6.21
N GLU A 147 -8.69 14.39 5.77
CA GLU A 147 -7.98 15.30 6.69
C GLU A 147 -8.92 16.25 7.42
N LYS A 148 -10.03 16.67 6.81
CA LYS A 148 -11.07 17.45 7.49
C LYS A 148 -11.76 16.62 8.57
N LEU A 149 -12.19 15.40 8.23
CA LEU A 149 -12.86 14.50 9.18
C LEU A 149 -11.95 14.13 10.35
N LYS A 150 -10.65 13.87 10.10
CA LYS A 150 -9.68 13.64 11.19
C LYS A 150 -9.59 14.84 12.14
N ARG A 151 -9.56 16.06 11.62
CA ARG A 151 -9.54 17.28 12.43
C ARG A 151 -10.81 17.45 13.25
N GLU A 152 -11.98 17.25 12.65
CA GLU A 152 -13.27 17.29 13.36
C GLU A 152 -13.35 16.23 14.46
N ILE A 153 -12.89 15.01 14.20
CA ILE A 153 -12.83 13.95 15.21
C ILE A 153 -11.87 14.32 16.35
N SER A 154 -10.71 14.92 16.05
CA SER A 154 -9.78 15.39 17.10
C SER A 154 -10.42 16.45 17.99
N LEU A 155 -11.07 17.45 17.39
CA LEU A 155 -11.76 18.51 18.12
C LEU A 155 -12.91 17.96 18.98
N LEU A 156 -13.70 17.03 18.45
CA LEU A 156 -14.75 16.36 19.22
C LEU A 156 -14.17 15.56 20.38
N ARG A 157 -13.08 14.82 20.16
CA ARG A 157 -12.42 14.03 21.21
C ARG A 157 -11.85 14.93 22.31
N GLU A 158 -11.29 16.08 21.94
CA GLU A 158 -10.77 17.08 22.87
C GLU A 158 -11.87 17.79 23.64
N GLY A 159 -13.03 18.07 23.03
CA GLY A 159 -14.17 18.71 23.68
C GLY A 159 -15.00 17.78 24.57
N VAL A 160 -15.05 16.48 24.26
CA VAL A 160 -15.82 15.49 25.05
C VAL A 160 -15.09 15.12 26.35
N LYS A 161 -13.76 15.07 26.35
CA LYS A 161 -12.95 14.76 27.55
C LYS A 161 -13.22 15.70 28.75
N PRO A 162 -13.09 17.04 28.63
CA PRO A 162 -13.29 17.94 29.76
C PRO A 162 -14.74 17.94 30.26
N ARG A 163 -15.72 17.75 29.36
CA ARG A 163 -17.14 17.74 29.72
C ARG A 163 -17.56 16.47 30.48
N LEU A 164 -16.93 15.34 30.17
CA LEU A 164 -17.12 14.11 30.94
C LEU A 164 -16.45 14.21 32.31
N GLU A 165 -15.25 14.80 32.39
CA GLU A 165 -14.57 15.04 33.67
C GLU A 165 -15.36 16.00 34.58
N GLU A 166 -15.95 17.05 34.02
CA GLU A 166 -16.80 18.00 34.75
C GLU A 166 -18.07 17.32 35.28
N LYS A 167 -18.78 16.55 34.45
CA LYS A 167 -19.95 15.76 34.89
C LYS A 167 -19.60 14.73 35.96
N VAL A 168 -18.43 14.09 35.89
CA VAL A 168 -17.97 13.14 36.92
C VAL A 168 -17.64 13.87 38.22
N ARG A 169 -17.09 15.09 38.16
CA ARG A 169 -16.87 15.93 39.34
C ARG A 169 -18.18 16.38 39.98
N GLU A 170 -19.13 16.85 39.19
CA GLU A 170 -20.47 17.25 39.66
C GLU A 170 -21.20 16.07 40.33
N ALA A 171 -21.22 14.90 39.69
CA ALA A 171 -21.83 13.70 40.26
C ALA A 171 -21.15 13.24 41.57
N ARG A 172 -19.83 13.45 41.70
CA ARG A 172 -19.10 13.12 42.94
C ARG A 172 -19.39 14.11 44.07
N ILE A 173 -19.71 15.36 43.76
CA ILE A 173 -20.12 16.37 44.75
C ILE A 173 -21.53 16.04 45.26
N GLU A 174 -22.47 15.68 44.37
CA GLU A 174 -23.82 15.25 44.76
C GLU A 174 -23.82 13.97 45.61
N ALA A 175 -22.94 13.01 45.30
CA ALA A 175 -22.81 11.77 46.08
C ALA A 175 -22.15 11.96 47.46
N ASN A 176 -21.49 13.10 47.71
CA ASN A 176 -20.81 13.40 48.98
C ASN A 176 -21.58 14.39 49.86
N VAL A 177 -22.85 14.64 49.56
CA VAL A 177 -23.75 15.38 50.47
C VAL A 177 -24.04 14.47 51.68
N PRO A 178 -23.65 14.86 52.91
CA PRO A 178 -23.94 14.06 54.09
C PRO A 178 -25.46 13.96 54.28
N SER A 179 -25.98 12.73 54.44
CA SER A 179 -27.37 12.49 54.83
C SER A 179 -27.67 13.16 56.19
N PRO A 180 -28.88 13.70 56.41
CA PRO A 180 -29.22 14.40 57.64
C PRO A 180 -29.52 13.37 58.74
N SER A 181 -28.49 12.86 59.40
CA SER A 181 -28.63 12.08 60.61
C SER A 181 -27.56 12.46 61.62
N GLN A 182 -28.05 12.92 62.78
CA GLN A 182 -27.35 13.18 64.04
C GLN A 182 -26.78 14.60 64.23
N SER A 183 -27.56 15.41 64.95
CA SER A 183 -27.24 16.71 65.53
C SER A 183 -26.22 16.61 66.68
N SER A 184 -25.01 16.11 66.41
CA SER A 184 -23.91 16.10 67.38
C SER A 184 -22.60 16.39 66.67
N GLY A 185 -22.40 17.65 66.29
CA GLY A 185 -21.22 18.11 65.55
C GLY A 185 -21.47 19.30 64.64
N LEU A 186 -22.27 20.28 65.07
CA LEU A 186 -22.45 21.50 64.29
C LEU A 186 -21.20 22.40 64.44
N PRO A 187 -20.53 22.79 63.34
CA PRO A 187 -19.46 23.78 63.35
C PRO A 187 -19.93 25.08 64.03
N SER A 188 -19.04 25.76 64.75
CA SER A 188 -19.35 26.91 65.61
C SER A 188 -20.12 28.04 64.92
N PHE A 189 -20.00 28.19 63.60
CA PHE A 189 -20.72 29.22 62.84
C PHE A 189 -22.22 28.95 62.63
N PHE A 190 -22.66 27.70 62.79
CA PHE A 190 -24.08 27.32 62.62
C PHE A 190 -24.87 27.29 63.94
N GLN A 191 -24.21 27.53 65.08
CA GLN A 191 -24.85 27.50 66.39
C GLN A 191 -25.78 28.71 66.60
N ASP A 192 -25.50 29.84 65.96
CA ASP A 192 -26.21 31.11 66.15
C ASP A 192 -27.21 31.43 65.01
N ASN A 193 -27.66 30.44 64.24
CA ASN A 193 -28.59 30.69 63.14
C ASN A 193 -30.07 30.62 63.63
N PRO A 194 -30.82 31.74 63.60
CA PRO A 194 -32.18 31.81 64.14
C PRO A 194 -33.22 31.00 63.34
N TRP A 195 -32.89 30.54 62.13
CA TRP A 195 -33.82 29.80 61.27
C TRP A 195 -33.77 28.28 61.49
N LEU A 196 -32.77 27.79 62.22
CA LEU A 196 -32.55 26.36 62.46
C LEU A 196 -33.67 25.75 63.31
N SER A 197 -34.19 26.51 64.28
CA SER A 197 -35.34 26.13 65.11
C SER A 197 -36.64 26.08 64.31
N VAL A 198 -36.88 27.08 63.45
CA VAL A 198 -38.09 27.19 62.63
C VAL A 198 -38.17 26.03 61.62
N LEU A 199 -37.05 25.70 60.98
CA LEU A 199 -36.98 24.61 60.01
C LEU A 199 -37.03 23.24 60.67
N SER A 200 -36.34 23.05 61.81
CA SER A 200 -36.42 21.79 62.57
C SER A 200 -37.82 21.52 63.10
N GLN A 201 -38.59 22.56 63.44
CA GLN A 201 -39.95 22.41 63.96
C GLN A 201 -40.93 22.06 62.84
N ARG A 202 -40.84 22.73 61.69
CA ARG A 202 -41.72 22.48 60.55
C ARG A 202 -41.57 21.07 59.96
N GLY A 203 -40.36 20.52 59.96
CA GLY A 203 -40.12 19.13 59.51
C GLY A 203 -40.74 18.06 60.41
N ARG A 204 -41.03 18.35 61.69
CA ARG A 204 -41.67 17.40 62.62
C ARG A 204 -43.18 17.53 62.69
N GLU A 205 -43.74 18.66 62.24
CA GLU A 205 -45.20 18.86 62.20
C GLU A 205 -45.85 18.08 61.06
N GLU A 206 -45.19 17.92 59.92
CA GLU A 206 -45.70 17.07 58.82
C GLU A 206 -45.75 15.59 59.22
N GLU A 207 -44.82 15.12 60.06
CA GLU A 207 -44.77 13.73 60.53
C GLU A 207 -45.92 13.40 61.52
N LYS A 208 -46.48 14.41 62.20
CA LYS A 208 -47.63 14.25 63.11
C LYS A 208 -48.99 14.32 62.42
N ILE A 209 -49.07 14.82 61.19
CA ILE A 209 -50.33 14.91 60.44
C ILE A 209 -50.58 13.61 59.64
N ALA A 210 -49.56 12.77 59.49
CA ALA A 210 -49.61 11.51 58.74
C ALA A 210 -49.73 10.24 59.62
N SER A 211 -50.13 10.36 60.90
CA SER A 211 -50.31 9.21 61.80
C SER A 211 -51.66 9.19 62.51
#